data_AF-A0A0S6UR17-F1
#
_entry.id   AF-A0A0S6UR17-F1
#
_cell.length_a   1.000
_cell.length_b   1.000
_cell.length_c   1.000
_cell.angle_alpha   90.00
_cell.angle_beta   90.00
_cell.angle_gamma   90.00
#
_symmetry.space_group_name_H-M   'P 1'
#
loop_
_entity.id
_entity.type
_entity.pdbx_description
1 polymer ?
#
loop_
_entity_poly.entity_id
_entity_poly.type
_entity_poly.pdbx_seq_one_letter_code
_entity_poly.pdbx_strand_id
1 'polypeptide(L)'
;MRRVILTAQEIEFAFACKTFVLEMDPRAGNQIIIEGDALAVPKSGKTQRAFLNYGLARLLRVFNRAIEQRAIPLERVPGLLSNLALFSEKVLNAFEAFPER
;
A
#
# COMPACT_ATOMS: atom_id res chain seq x y z
N MET A 1 3.30 3.52 16.37
CA MET A 1 2.90 3.34 14.96
C MET A 1 3.23 4.63 14.24
N ARG A 2 3.99 4.63 13.13
CA ARG A 2 4.22 5.86 12.36
C ARG A 2 3.05 6.04 11.39
N ARG A 3 2.53 7.26 11.31
CA ARG A 3 1.48 7.63 10.35
C ARG A 3 2.14 8.08 9.05
N VAL A 4 1.65 7.57 7.93
CA VAL A 4 2.00 8.00 6.57
C VAL A 4 0.82 8.83 6.07
N ILE A 5 1.08 10.09 5.71
CA ILE A 5 0.05 10.99 5.17
C ILE A 5 -0.14 10.71 3.69
N LEU A 6 -1.41 10.53 3.30
CA LEU A 6 -1.86 10.04 2.02
C LEU A 6 -2.72 11.09 1.31
N THR A 7 -2.60 11.17 -0.01
CA THR A 7 -3.58 11.84 -0.85
C THR A 7 -4.84 10.98 -1.00
N ALA A 8 -5.92 11.55 -1.56
CA ALA A 8 -7.16 10.80 -1.83
C ALA A 8 -6.90 9.51 -2.64
N GLN A 9 -6.07 9.58 -3.68
CA GLN A 9 -5.75 8.41 -4.50
C GLN A 9 -4.91 7.36 -3.72
N GLU A 10 -4.00 7.82 -2.87
CA GLU A 10 -3.15 6.94 -2.06
C GLU A 10 -3.94 6.24 -0.94
N ILE A 11 -5.03 6.84 -0.46
CA ILE A 11 -5.96 6.21 0.48
C ILE A 11 -6.62 4.98 -0.17
N GLU A 12 -7.05 5.08 -1.43
CA GLU A 12 -7.61 3.94 -2.17
C GLU A 12 -6.59 2.80 -2.29
N PHE A 13 -5.33 3.13 -2.57
CA PHE A 13 -4.24 2.15 -2.61
C PHE A 13 -4.01 1.51 -1.24
N ALA A 14 -4.03 2.29 -0.17
CA ALA A 14 -3.89 1.78 1.18
C ALA A 14 -5.03 0.82 1.55
N PHE A 15 -6.28 1.13 1.17
CA PHE A 15 -7.42 0.23 1.37
C PHE A 15 -7.26 -1.06 0.56
N ALA A 16 -6.86 -0.99 -0.70
CA ALA A 16 -6.59 -2.17 -1.52
C ALA A 16 -5.52 -3.06 -0.88
N CYS A 17 -4.41 -2.45 -0.42
CA CYS A 17 -3.37 -3.15 0.32
C CYS A 17 -3.90 -3.83 1.58
N LYS A 18 -4.68 -3.10 2.42
CA LYS A 18 -5.28 -3.66 3.63
C LYS A 18 -6.20 -4.85 3.32
N THR A 19 -7.03 -4.74 2.29
CA THR A 19 -7.91 -5.83 1.83
C THR A 19 -7.10 -7.06 1.45
N PHE A 20 -6.05 -6.90 0.64
CA PHE A 20 -5.18 -8.03 0.29
C PHE A 20 -4.46 -8.65 1.49
N VAL A 21 -4.05 -7.84 2.47
CA VAL A 21 -3.46 -8.37 3.71
C VAL A 21 -4.52 -9.12 4.51
N LEU A 22 -5.75 -8.61 4.63
CA LEU A 22 -6.84 -9.28 5.33
C LEU A 22 -7.17 -10.65 4.72
N GLU A 23 -7.13 -10.77 3.40
CA GLU A 23 -7.32 -12.05 2.70
C GLU A 23 -6.24 -13.09 3.05
N MET A 24 -4.99 -12.65 3.24
CA MET A 24 -3.83 -13.55 3.39
C MET A 24 -3.41 -13.78 4.85
N ASP A 25 -3.47 -12.75 5.69
CA ASP A 25 -3.20 -12.79 7.13
C ASP A 25 -4.18 -11.81 7.84
N PRO A 26 -5.38 -12.30 8.21
CA PRO A 26 -6.40 -11.49 8.87
C PRO A 26 -5.91 -10.81 10.16
N ARG A 27 -4.98 -11.46 10.90
CA ARG A 27 -4.45 -10.91 12.15
C ARG A 27 -3.58 -9.70 11.88
N ALA A 28 -2.72 -9.75 10.85
CA ALA A 28 -1.94 -8.59 10.41
C ALA A 28 -2.86 -7.50 9.83
N GLY A 29 -3.84 -7.91 9.00
CA GLY A 29 -4.82 -7.03 8.36
C GLY A 29 -5.60 -6.15 9.35
N ASN A 30 -6.07 -6.77 10.44
CA ASN A 30 -6.83 -6.09 11.50
C ASN A 30 -6.01 -5.07 12.29
N GLN A 31 -4.67 -5.15 12.24
CA GLN A 31 -3.81 -4.19 12.91
C GLN A 31 -3.45 -2.98 12.02
N ILE A 32 -3.78 -3.01 10.73
CA ILE A 32 -3.58 -1.89 9.81
C ILE A 32 -4.73 -0.90 9.98
N ILE A 33 -4.39 0.34 10.33
CA ILE A 33 -5.36 1.41 10.54
C ILE A 33 -5.24 2.40 9.38
N ILE A 34 -6.39 2.73 8.79
CA ILE A 34 -6.53 3.80 7.80
C ILE A 34 -7.62 4.71 8.36
N GLU A 35 -7.26 5.92 8.74
CA GLU A 35 -8.15 6.89 9.39
C GLU A 35 -7.88 8.27 8.81
N GLY A 36 -8.92 8.92 8.27
CA GLY A 36 -8.75 10.17 7.52
C GLY A 36 -7.78 9.97 6.35
N ASP A 37 -6.74 10.80 6.31
CA ASP A 37 -5.67 10.78 5.32
C ASP A 37 -4.42 10.02 5.80
N ALA A 38 -4.51 9.27 6.90
CA ALA A 38 -3.35 8.61 7.49
C ALA A 38 -3.44 7.08 7.39
N LEU A 39 -2.36 6.47 6.90
CA LEU A 39 -2.08 5.04 7.05
C LEU A 39 -1.16 4.81 8.24
N ALA A 40 -1.54 3.89 9.12
CA ALA A 40 -0.75 3.50 10.27
C ALA A 40 -0.61 1.97 10.31
N VAL A 41 0.63 1.49 10.18
CA VAL A 41 0.99 0.07 10.24
C VAL A 41 1.83 -0.17 11.50
N PRO A 42 1.52 -1.20 12.32
CA PRO A 42 2.29 -1.48 13.53
C PRO A 42 3.73 -1.77 13.17
N LYS A 43 4.66 -1.27 13.98
CA LYS A 43 6.11 -1.51 13.80
C LYS A 43 6.53 -2.96 14.05
N SER A 44 5.60 -3.85 14.40
CA SER A 44 5.91 -5.28 14.44
C SER A 44 6.37 -5.72 13.06
N GLY A 45 7.59 -6.25 12.94
CA GLY A 45 8.14 -6.69 11.65
C GLY A 45 7.21 -7.65 10.91
N LYS A 46 6.38 -8.43 11.62
CA LYS A 46 5.36 -9.29 11.00
C LYS A 46 4.31 -8.52 10.20
N THR A 47 3.67 -7.51 10.79
CA THR A 47 2.60 -6.75 10.11
C THR A 47 3.14 -5.86 9.00
N GLN A 48 4.33 -5.28 9.16
CA GLN A 48 5.01 -4.55 8.07
C GLN A 48 5.38 -5.48 6.91
N ARG A 49 5.95 -6.66 7.18
CA ARG A 49 6.24 -7.67 6.15
C ARG A 49 4.97 -8.15 5.44
N ALA A 50 3.88 -8.37 6.18
CA ALA A 50 2.59 -8.70 5.59
C ALA A 50 2.09 -7.57 4.68
N PHE A 51 2.17 -6.31 5.11
CA PHE A 51 1.79 -5.16 4.29
C PHE A 51 2.60 -5.07 3.00
N LEU A 52 3.93 -5.23 3.08
CA LEU A 52 4.80 -5.18 1.90
C LEU A 52 4.55 -6.34 0.94
N ASN A 53 4.48 -7.57 1.45
CA ASN A 53 4.44 -8.78 0.63
C ASN A 53 3.04 -9.08 0.07
N TYR A 54 2.00 -8.93 0.90
CA TYR A 54 0.63 -9.26 0.53
C TYR A 54 -0.17 -8.05 0.07
N GLY A 55 0.10 -6.86 0.62
CA GLY A 55 -0.53 -5.61 0.23
C GLY A 55 0.16 -4.98 -0.99
N LEU A 56 1.27 -4.29 -0.75
CA LEU A 56 1.93 -3.45 -1.74
C LEU A 56 2.40 -4.22 -2.97
N ALA A 57 3.11 -5.34 -2.78
CA ALA A 57 3.59 -6.13 -3.91
C ALA A 57 2.44 -6.72 -4.74
N ARG A 58 1.31 -7.07 -4.11
CA ARG A 58 0.12 -7.55 -4.86
C ARG A 58 -0.55 -6.41 -5.62
N LEU A 59 -0.67 -5.22 -5.01
CA LEU A 59 -1.19 -4.03 -5.67
C LEU A 59 -0.41 -3.71 -6.95
N LEU A 60 0.93 -3.66 -6.86
CA LEU A 60 1.80 -3.42 -8.01
C LEU A 60 1.61 -4.47 -9.12
N ARG A 61 1.53 -5.76 -8.75
CA ARG A 61 1.26 -6.83 -9.73
C ARG A 61 -0.11 -6.69 -10.40
N VAL A 62 -1.15 -6.30 -9.66
CA VAL A 62 -2.50 -6.10 -10.21
C VAL A 62 -2.50 -4.94 -11.21
N PHE A 63 -1.91 -3.80 -10.84
CA PHE A 63 -1.80 -2.65 -11.76
C PHE A 63 -0.99 -3.00 -13.01
N ASN A 64 0.17 -3.65 -12.87
CA ASN A 64 0.99 -4.05 -14.01
C ASN A 64 0.19 -4.93 -14.98
N ARG A 65 -0.50 -5.97 -14.47
CA ARG A 65 -1.34 -6.83 -15.32
C ARG A 65 -2.48 -6.07 -15.99
N ALA A 66 -3.15 -5.17 -15.24
CA ALA A 66 -4.26 -4.40 -15.78
C ALA A 66 -3.81 -3.42 -16.88
N ILE A 67 -2.60 -2.87 -16.77
CA ILE A 67 -1.98 -2.03 -17.79
C ILE A 67 -1.57 -2.86 -19.01
N GLU A 68 -0.89 -3.99 -18.80
CA GLU A 68 -0.49 -4.90 -19.87
C GLU A 68 -1.70 -5.39 -20.70
N GLN A 69 -2.81 -5.67 -20.02
CA GLN A 69 -4.07 -6.10 -20.65
C GLN A 69 -4.89 -4.93 -21.23
N ARG A 70 -4.40 -3.69 -21.13
CA ARG A 70 -5.12 -2.47 -21.53
C ARG A 70 -6.50 -2.32 -20.87
N ALA A 71 -6.67 -2.91 -19.69
CA ALA A 71 -7.89 -2.80 -18.89
C ALA A 71 -8.01 -1.43 -18.21
N ILE A 72 -6.89 -0.74 -18.02
CA ILE A 72 -6.84 0.64 -17.53
C ILE A 72 -6.47 1.56 -18.70
N PRO A 73 -7.38 2.43 -19.17
CA PRO A 73 -7.04 3.47 -20.12
C PRO A 73 -6.28 4.59 -19.40
N LEU A 74 -4.95 4.53 -19.40
CA LEU A 74 -4.08 5.46 -18.66
C LEU A 74 -4.32 6.93 -19.04
N GLU A 75 -4.77 7.20 -20.27
CA GLU A 75 -5.12 8.53 -20.74
C GLU A 75 -6.31 9.14 -19.98
N ARG A 76 -7.18 8.29 -19.41
CA ARG A 76 -8.34 8.70 -18.61
C ARG A 76 -8.02 8.82 -17.12
N VAL A 77 -6.85 8.34 -16.69
CA VAL A 77 -6.43 8.38 -15.28
C VAL A 77 -5.03 8.97 -15.18
N PRO A 78 -4.85 10.24 -15.59
CA PRO A 78 -3.55 10.88 -15.60
C PRO A 78 -2.97 10.91 -14.18
N GLY A 79 -1.69 10.54 -14.06
CA GLY A 79 -0.99 10.54 -12.78
C GLY A 79 -1.17 9.27 -11.95
N LEU A 80 -1.97 8.27 -12.38
CA LEU A 80 -2.13 7.00 -11.67
C LEU A 80 -0.79 6.32 -11.34
N LEU A 81 0.10 6.22 -12.34
CA LEU A 81 1.43 5.65 -12.17
C LEU A 81 2.31 6.46 -11.23
N SER A 82 2.25 7.80 -11.32
CA SER A 82 2.99 8.69 -10.44
C SER A 82 2.53 8.57 -9.00
N ASN A 83 1.21 8.57 -8.77
CA ASN A 83 0.62 8.36 -7.45
C ASN A 83 0.98 6.99 -6.87
N LEU A 84 0.99 5.93 -7.70
CA LEU A 84 1.37 4.59 -7.25
C LEU A 84 2.85 4.50 -6.87
N ALA A 85 3.72 5.19 -7.61
CA ALA A 85 5.15 5.29 -7.30
C ALA A 85 5.38 6.07 -5.99
N LEU A 86 4.77 7.25 -5.86
CA LEU A 86 4.86 8.08 -4.65
C LEU A 86 4.32 7.35 -3.41
N PHE A 87 3.19 6.64 -3.56
CA PHE A 87 2.65 5.81 -2.50
C PHE A 87 3.65 4.73 -2.03
N SER A 88 4.23 4.02 -2.99
CA SER A 88 5.19 2.94 -2.72
C SER A 88 6.41 3.48 -1.99
N GLU A 89 6.96 4.60 -2.46
CA GLU A 89 8.10 5.27 -1.85
C GLU A 89 7.80 5.75 -0.42
N LYS A 90 6.64 6.40 -0.20
CA LYS A 90 6.22 6.85 1.13
C LYS A 90 6.12 5.69 2.12
N VAL A 91 5.53 4.57 1.70
CA VAL A 91 5.40 3.37 2.54
C VAL A 91 6.77 2.79 2.86
N LEU A 92 7.62 2.60 1.85
CA LEU A 92 8.96 2.03 2.03
C LEU A 92 9.81 2.91 2.94
N ASN A 93 9.88 4.21 2.69
CA ASN A 93 10.61 5.17 3.54
C ASN A 93 10.09 5.19 4.98
N ALA A 94 8.77 5.04 5.17
CA ALA A 94 8.19 4.98 6.51
C ALA A 94 8.58 3.69 7.26
N PHE A 95 8.88 2.61 6.53
CA PHE A 95 9.22 1.29 7.10
C PHE A 95 10.74 1.11 7.24
N GLU A 96 11.55 1.61 6.31
CA GLU A 96 13.02 1.55 6.31
C GLU A 96 13.70 2.48 7.32
N ALA A 97 12.99 3.49 7.86
CA ALA A 97 13.52 4.37 8.89
C ALA A 97 13.94 3.66 10.21
N PHE A 98 13.95 2.32 10.24
CA PHE A 98 14.56 1.47 11.27
C PHE A 98 15.19 0.23 10.62
N PRO A 99 16.52 0.12 10.51
CA PRO A 99 17.14 -1.19 10.43
C PRO A 99 16.87 -1.91 11.76
N GLU A 100 16.37 -3.14 11.70
CA GLU A 100 16.30 -4.04 12.85
C GLU A 100 17.71 -4.07 13.49
N ARG A 101 17.83 -3.61 14.74
CA ARG A 101 19.00 -3.85 15.60
C ARG A 101 18.73 -5.07 16.46
#